data_AF-A0A519LZW0-F1
#
_entry.id   AF-A0A519LZW0-F1
#
_cell.length_a   1.000
_cell.length_b   1.000
_cell.length_c   1.000
_cell.angle_alpha   90.00
_cell.angle_beta   90.00
_cell.angle_gamma   90.00
#
_symmetry.space_group_name_H-M   'P 1'
#
loop_
_entity.id
_entity.type
_entity.pdbx_description
1 polymer ?
#
loop_
_entity_poly.entity_id
_entity_poly.type
_entity_poly.pdbx_seq_one_letter_code
_entity_poly.pdbx_strand_id
1 'polypeptide(L)'
;MITHRNISLFFIFLVLLLNLLNFYITVNFLWFLGIILIWIGINAVGSSIISSNYHVKAFCNNPLETEKKIALTFDDGPTSYTLEVLALLKKYNAKATFFCIGKNIEAHPEILKQIIDEGHLVGNHSYS
;
A
#
# COMPACT_ATOMS: atom_id res chain seq x y z
N MET A 1 -8.77 -19.18 -4.88
CA MET A 1 -7.87 -18.00 -4.84
C MET A 1 -7.50 -17.73 -3.39
N ILE A 2 -6.20 -17.62 -3.09
CA ILE A 2 -5.70 -17.31 -1.75
C ILE A 2 -5.98 -15.82 -1.51
N THR A 3 -6.93 -15.53 -0.64
CA THR A 3 -7.31 -14.17 -0.25
C THR A 3 -7.32 -14.10 1.26
N HIS A 4 -7.06 -12.91 1.80
CA HIS A 4 -7.16 -12.65 3.24
C HIS A 4 -8.45 -13.23 3.84
N ARG A 5 -9.60 -13.09 3.16
CA ARG A 5 -10.92 -13.58 3.61
C ARG A 5 -11.05 -15.09 3.65
N ASN A 6 -10.70 -15.76 2.55
CA ASN A 6 -10.85 -17.22 2.46
C ASN A 6 -9.91 -17.90 3.45
N ILE A 7 -8.71 -17.33 3.61
CA ILE A 7 -7.77 -17.72 4.65
C ILE A 7 -8.43 -17.50 6.02
N SER A 8 -8.92 -16.31 6.33
CA SER A 8 -9.52 -16.05 7.64
C SER A 8 -10.74 -16.94 7.98
N LEU A 9 -11.66 -17.19 7.06
CA LEU A 9 -12.81 -18.10 7.28
C LEU A 9 -12.38 -19.55 7.50
N PHE A 10 -11.40 -19.99 6.70
CA PHE A 10 -10.82 -21.31 6.86
C PHE A 10 -10.22 -21.47 8.26
N PHE A 11 -9.44 -20.50 8.72
CA PHE A 11 -8.82 -20.54 10.05
C PHE A 11 -9.83 -20.38 11.19
N ILE A 12 -10.87 -19.56 11.04
CA ILE A 12 -11.97 -19.46 12.03
C ILE A 12 -12.72 -20.80 12.14
N PHE A 13 -13.09 -21.40 11.00
CA PHE A 13 -13.74 -22.71 10.99
C PHE A 13 -12.86 -23.77 11.63
N LEU A 14 -11.55 -23.76 11.34
CA LEU A 14 -10.60 -24.70 11.91
C LEU A 14 -10.51 -24.57 13.44
N VAL A 15 -10.51 -23.34 13.96
CA VAL A 15 -10.56 -23.07 15.41
C VAL A 15 -11.90 -23.51 16.02
N LEU A 16 -13.04 -23.23 15.38
CA LEU A 16 -14.36 -23.66 15.88
C LEU A 16 -14.51 -25.18 15.90
N LEU A 17 -14.02 -25.86 14.87
CA LEU A 17 -13.99 -27.30 14.80
C LEU A 17 -13.11 -27.90 15.91
N LEU A 18 -11.92 -27.32 16.13
CA LEU A 18 -11.03 -27.76 17.20
C LEU A 18 -11.62 -27.55 18.60
N ASN A 19 -12.35 -26.45 18.79
CA ASN A 19 -13.13 -26.21 20.02
C ASN A 19 -14.25 -27.23 20.19
N LEU A 20 -15.01 -27.55 19.13
CA LEU A 20 -16.07 -28.55 19.19
C LEU A 20 -15.53 -29.94 19.56
N LEU A 21 -14.39 -30.33 18.97
CA LEU A 21 -13.72 -31.60 19.29
C LEU A 21 -13.24 -31.65 20.74
N ASN A 22 -12.82 -30.52 21.31
CA ASN A 22 -12.35 -30.44 22.69
C ASN A 22 -13.43 -30.79 23.74
N PHE A 23 -14.72 -30.76 23.38
CA PHE A 23 -15.80 -31.24 24.26
C PHE A 23 -15.88 -32.76 24.36
N TYR A 24 -15.34 -33.49 23.37
CA TYR A 24 -15.42 -34.94 23.29
C TYR A 24 -14.08 -35.62 23.60
N ILE A 25 -12.95 -34.96 23.30
CA ILE A 25 -11.59 -35.47 23.50
C ILE A 25 -10.72 -34.31 23.98
N THR A 26 -9.87 -34.52 24.99
CA THR A 26 -8.90 -33.51 25.44
C THR A 26 -7.92 -33.16 24.32
N VAL A 27 -8.01 -31.94 23.79
CA VAL A 27 -7.09 -31.42 22.77
C VAL A 27 -5.95 -30.65 23.43
N ASN A 28 -4.71 -30.93 23.03
CA ASN A 28 -3.55 -30.17 23.50
C ASN A 28 -3.60 -28.72 22.98
N PHE A 29 -3.42 -27.74 23.89
CA PHE A 29 -3.41 -26.31 23.58
C PHE A 29 -2.45 -25.90 22.46
N LEU A 30 -1.32 -26.62 22.28
CA LEU A 30 -0.35 -26.36 21.22
C LEU A 30 -0.96 -26.39 19.81
N TRP A 31 -2.05 -27.12 19.59
CA TRP A 31 -2.74 -27.14 18.30
C TRP A 31 -3.45 -25.82 17.99
N PHE A 32 -4.05 -25.15 18.98
CA PHE A 32 -4.64 -23.83 18.81
C PHE A 32 -3.57 -22.79 18.46
N LEU A 33 -2.44 -22.86 19.17
CA LEU A 33 -1.30 -21.99 18.89
C LEU A 33 -0.76 -22.22 17.47
N GLY A 34 -0.60 -23.48 17.06
CA GLY A 34 -0.16 -23.83 15.70
C GLY A 34 -1.07 -23.25 14.61
N ILE A 35 -2.39 -23.34 14.78
CA ILE A 35 -3.37 -22.79 13.84
C ILE A 35 -3.25 -21.26 13.73
N ILE A 36 -3.16 -20.56 14.87
CA ILE A 36 -3.02 -19.10 14.90
C ILE A 36 -1.71 -18.67 14.24
N LEU A 37 -0.61 -19.37 14.52
CA LEU A 37 0.70 -19.07 13.94
C LEU A 37 0.69 -19.22 12.41
N ILE A 38 0.03 -20.24 11.86
CA ILE A 38 -0.09 -20.43 10.41
C ILE A 38 -1.00 -19.35 9.81
N TRP A 39 -2.12 -18.99 10.46
CA TRP A 39 -2.99 -17.91 10.00
C TRP A 39 -2.24 -16.58 9.90
N ILE A 40 -1.50 -16.21 10.94
CA ILE A 40 -0.66 -14.99 10.96
C ILE A 40 0.37 -15.07 9.82
N GLY A 41 1.01 -16.23 9.64
CA GLY A 41 1.98 -16.44 8.56
C GLY A 41 1.39 -16.12 7.18
N ILE A 42 0.17 -16.57 6.89
CA ILE A 42 -0.46 -16.34 5.59
C ILE A 42 -0.92 -14.88 5.44
N ASN A 43 -1.45 -14.25 6.49
CA ASN A 43 -1.81 -12.83 6.48
C ASN A 43 -0.61 -11.93 6.25
N ALA A 44 0.50 -12.22 6.92
CA ALA A 44 1.75 -11.51 6.73
C ALA A 44 2.23 -11.64 5.27
N VAL A 45 2.29 -12.86 4.72
CA VAL A 45 2.71 -13.10 3.33
C VAL A 45 1.85 -12.33 2.34
N GLY A 46 0.57 -12.28 2.61
CA GLY A 46 -0.37 -11.65 1.73
C GLY A 46 -0.48 -10.12 1.84
N SER A 47 -0.30 -9.54 3.04
CA SER A 47 -0.07 -8.08 3.26
C SER A 47 1.05 -7.55 2.44
N SER A 48 2.02 -8.42 2.23
CA SER A 48 3.30 -8.06 1.67
C SER A 48 3.32 -8.05 0.14
N ILE A 49 2.26 -8.48 -0.55
CA ILE A 49 2.28 -8.59 -2.02
C ILE A 49 1.02 -7.97 -2.61
N ILE A 50 1.10 -6.70 -3.02
CA ILE A 50 -0.02 -6.00 -3.67
C ILE A 50 -0.43 -6.75 -4.96
N SER A 51 0.53 -7.26 -5.74
CA SER A 51 0.25 -8.03 -6.98
C SER A 51 -0.29 -9.44 -6.74
N SER A 52 -0.23 -9.95 -5.51
CA SER A 52 -0.76 -11.28 -5.16
C SER A 52 -2.27 -11.29 -5.06
N ASN A 53 -2.89 -10.11 -5.04
CA ASN A 53 -4.33 -9.97 -4.90
C ASN A 53 -4.84 -10.45 -3.54
N TYR A 54 -3.94 -10.46 -2.57
CA TYR A 54 -4.21 -11.06 -1.27
C TYR A 54 -5.04 -10.16 -0.36
N HIS A 55 -4.60 -8.91 -0.17
CA HIS A 55 -5.46 -7.87 0.42
C HIS A 55 -6.18 -7.12 -0.67
N VAL A 56 -5.41 -6.75 -1.68
CA VAL A 56 -5.88 -5.97 -2.80
C VAL A 56 -5.16 -6.46 -4.03
N LYS A 57 -5.87 -6.40 -5.16
CA LYS A 57 -5.36 -6.79 -6.46
C LYS A 57 -4.54 -5.66 -7.06
N ALA A 58 -3.22 -5.81 -7.17
CA ALA A 58 -2.37 -4.84 -7.87
C ALA A 58 -2.15 -5.21 -9.31
N PHE A 59 -2.39 -4.20 -10.12
CA PHE A 59 -2.10 -4.19 -11.53
C PHE A 59 -0.78 -3.47 -11.69
N CYS A 60 0.24 -4.26 -11.49
CA CYS A 60 1.55 -3.95 -11.97
C CYS A 60 1.47 -4.09 -13.51
N ASN A 61 1.75 -3.00 -14.23
CA ASN A 61 1.54 -2.78 -15.67
C ASN A 61 0.13 -2.29 -16.06
N ASN A 62 0.09 -1.26 -16.91
CA ASN A 62 -1.11 -0.84 -17.62
C ASN A 62 -1.08 -1.50 -19.01
N PRO A 63 -1.84 -2.57 -19.26
CA PRO A 63 -1.76 -3.29 -20.53
C PRO A 63 -2.32 -2.50 -21.74
N LEU A 64 -2.97 -1.35 -21.51
CA LEU A 64 -3.43 -0.41 -22.55
C LEU A 64 -2.39 0.64 -22.91
N GLU A 65 -1.39 0.77 -22.05
CA GLU A 65 -0.24 1.57 -22.37
C GLU A 65 0.59 0.76 -23.35
N THR A 66 0.29 0.96 -24.63
CA THR A 66 1.01 0.35 -25.75
C THR A 66 2.31 1.08 -26.03
N GLU A 67 2.42 2.32 -25.55
CA GLU A 67 3.67 3.06 -25.53
C GLU A 67 4.43 2.77 -24.24
N LYS A 68 5.74 3.04 -24.23
CA LYS A 68 6.56 2.79 -23.04
C LYS A 68 6.54 4.03 -22.15
N LYS A 69 5.46 4.21 -21.39
CA LYS A 69 5.27 5.35 -20.50
C LYS A 69 5.21 4.96 -19.03
N ILE A 70 5.70 5.88 -18.21
CA ILE A 70 5.63 5.83 -16.75
C ILE A 70 5.10 7.17 -16.24
N ALA A 71 4.30 7.13 -15.18
CA ALA A 71 3.88 8.32 -14.44
C ALA A 71 4.59 8.32 -13.10
N LEU A 72 5.36 9.37 -12.83
CA LEU A 72 5.99 9.58 -11.53
C LEU A 72 5.02 10.34 -10.64
N THR A 73 4.78 9.82 -9.45
CA THR A 73 3.92 10.45 -8.45
C THR A 73 4.64 10.50 -7.10
N PHE A 74 4.44 11.57 -6.36
CA PHE A 74 5.03 11.78 -5.04
C PHE A 74 3.92 12.20 -4.07
N ASP A 75 3.77 11.49 -2.96
CA ASP A 75 2.76 11.78 -1.94
C ASP A 75 3.37 12.61 -0.81
N ASP A 76 2.52 13.08 0.11
CA ASP A 76 2.88 13.74 1.37
C ASP A 76 3.63 15.10 1.29
N GLY A 77 3.86 15.64 0.08
CA GLY A 77 4.54 16.93 -0.11
C GLY A 77 3.67 18.18 0.18
N PRO A 78 4.09 19.40 -0.16
CA PRO A 78 5.47 19.79 -0.40
C PRO A 78 6.24 19.86 0.94
N THR A 79 7.45 19.35 0.94
CA THR A 79 8.39 19.58 2.05
C THR A 79 9.64 20.26 1.47
N SER A 80 10.60 20.67 2.30
CA SER A 80 11.87 21.22 1.81
C SER A 80 12.55 20.34 0.75
N TYR A 81 12.37 19.01 0.85
CA TYR A 81 12.93 18.03 -0.09
C TYR A 81 12.28 18.07 -1.48
N THR A 82 11.06 18.58 -1.58
CA THR A 82 10.39 18.69 -2.87
C THR A 82 11.19 19.55 -3.85
N LEU A 83 11.93 20.57 -3.39
CA LEU A 83 12.80 21.41 -4.24
C LEU A 83 13.89 20.61 -4.95
N GLU A 84 14.47 19.65 -4.26
CA GLU A 84 15.50 18.79 -4.83
C GLU A 84 14.90 17.82 -5.87
N VAL A 85 13.70 17.27 -5.59
CA VAL A 85 12.94 16.46 -6.56
C VAL A 85 12.66 17.26 -7.82
N LEU A 86 12.29 18.54 -7.68
CA LEU A 86 12.06 19.45 -8.80
C LEU A 86 13.33 19.70 -9.61
N ALA A 87 14.44 20.10 -8.97
CA ALA A 87 15.71 20.34 -9.66
C ALA A 87 16.18 19.12 -10.48
N LEU A 88 15.92 17.91 -9.98
CA LEU A 88 16.22 16.67 -10.70
C LEU A 88 15.28 16.44 -11.87
N LEU A 89 13.97 16.50 -11.65
CA LEU A 89 13.00 16.36 -12.74
C LEU A 89 13.30 17.36 -13.86
N LYS A 90 13.70 18.59 -13.52
CA LYS A 90 14.17 19.61 -14.47
C LYS A 90 15.43 19.21 -15.22
N LYS A 91 16.49 18.78 -14.53
CA LYS A 91 17.74 18.32 -15.17
C LYS A 91 17.49 17.22 -16.21
N TYR A 92 16.55 16.31 -15.94
CA TYR A 92 16.19 15.20 -16.83
C TYR A 92 15.04 15.53 -17.80
N ASN A 93 14.53 16.76 -17.76
CA ASN A 93 13.36 17.17 -18.53
C ASN A 93 12.15 16.23 -18.33
N ALA A 94 12.00 15.68 -17.13
CA ALA A 94 10.91 14.80 -16.72
C ALA A 94 9.81 15.60 -16.02
N LYS A 95 8.59 15.09 -16.08
CA LYS A 95 7.44 15.61 -15.32
C LYS A 95 6.91 14.56 -14.36
N ALA A 96 6.27 15.04 -13.30
CA ALA A 96 5.72 14.22 -12.25
C ALA A 96 4.45 14.88 -11.72
N THR A 97 3.73 14.12 -10.89
CA THR A 97 2.60 14.63 -10.10
C THR A 97 2.98 14.61 -8.62
N PHE A 98 2.79 15.70 -7.92
CA PHE A 98 3.02 15.79 -6.48
C PHE A 98 1.68 15.86 -5.75
N PHE A 99 1.25 14.77 -5.14
CA PHE A 99 0.14 14.76 -4.21
C PHE A 99 0.59 15.42 -2.90
N CYS A 100 0.08 16.62 -2.66
CA CYS A 100 0.51 17.49 -1.59
C CYS A 100 -0.51 17.58 -0.43
N ILE A 101 -0.03 17.47 0.80
CA ILE A 101 -0.73 17.78 2.05
C ILE A 101 -0.90 19.31 2.20
N GLY A 102 -2.10 19.79 2.50
CA GLY A 102 -2.43 21.22 2.62
C GLY A 102 -1.68 21.97 3.73
N LYS A 103 -1.49 21.35 4.91
CA LYS A 103 -0.64 21.90 5.98
C LYS A 103 0.80 22.09 5.52
N ASN A 104 1.27 21.17 4.68
CA ASN A 104 2.60 21.24 4.11
C ASN A 104 2.67 22.32 3.02
N ILE A 105 1.59 22.52 2.26
CA ILE A 105 1.45 23.65 1.33
C ILE A 105 1.50 24.99 2.07
N GLU A 106 0.77 25.14 3.17
CA GLU A 106 0.77 26.39 3.95
C GLU A 106 2.14 26.65 4.60
N ALA A 107 2.84 25.59 5.00
CA ALA A 107 4.19 25.68 5.51
C ALA A 107 5.23 26.02 4.42
N HIS A 108 4.95 25.67 3.16
CA HIS A 108 5.87 25.79 2.02
C HIS A 108 5.19 26.29 0.72
N PRO A 109 4.52 27.45 0.73
CA PRO A 109 3.79 27.95 -0.43
C PRO A 109 4.71 28.25 -1.62
N GLU A 110 5.96 28.64 -1.36
CA GLU A 110 6.99 28.87 -2.36
C GLU A 110 7.38 27.60 -3.11
N ILE A 111 7.43 26.47 -2.41
CA ILE A 111 7.76 25.18 -3.00
C ILE A 111 6.61 24.72 -3.88
N LEU A 112 5.37 24.82 -3.40
CA LEU A 112 4.19 24.53 -4.22
C LEU A 112 4.20 25.36 -5.52
N LYS A 113 4.51 26.65 -5.40
CA LYS A 113 4.61 27.52 -6.58
C LYS A 113 5.68 27.02 -7.55
N GLN A 114 6.84 26.61 -7.06
CA GLN A 114 7.90 26.06 -7.91
C GLN A 114 7.49 24.75 -8.60
N ILE A 115 6.72 23.87 -7.93
CA ILE A 115 6.14 22.67 -8.57
C ILE A 115 5.32 23.06 -9.81
N ILE A 116 4.48 24.10 -9.67
CA ILE A 116 3.59 24.60 -10.74
C ILE A 116 4.39 25.30 -11.84
N ASP A 117 5.29 26.21 -11.46
CA ASP A 117 6.08 27.02 -12.39
C ASP A 117 7.02 26.14 -13.24
N GLU A 118 7.54 25.05 -12.68
CA GLU A 118 8.33 24.06 -13.41
C GLU A 118 7.48 23.09 -14.24
N GLY A 119 6.14 23.21 -14.24
CA GLY A 119 5.23 22.47 -15.11
C GLY A 119 4.94 21.04 -14.66
N HIS A 120 5.14 20.73 -13.38
CA HIS A 120 4.65 19.50 -12.78
C HIS A 120 3.16 19.61 -12.47
N LEU A 121 2.53 18.47 -12.23
CA LEU A 121 1.15 18.45 -11.76
C LEU A 121 1.16 18.44 -10.23
N VAL A 122 0.20 19.12 -9.62
CA VAL A 122 -0.06 19.05 -8.18
C VAL A 122 -1.34 18.27 -7.98
N GLY A 123 -1.21 17.14 -7.30
CA GLY A 123 -2.32 16.45 -6.68
C GLY A 123 -2.52 16.93 -5.24
N ASN A 124 -3.64 16.56 -4.65
CA ASN A 124 -3.91 16.79 -3.24
C ASN A 124 -3.72 15.47 -2.48
N HIS A 125 -3.00 15.48 -1.35
CA HIS A 125 -2.79 14.33 -0.45
C HIS A 125 -3.34 14.62 0.96
N SER A 126 -4.54 15.21 1.02
CA SER A 126 -5.21 15.69 2.23
C SER A 126 -4.66 17.01 2.79
N TYR A 127 -5.10 17.40 3.99
CA TYR A 127 -4.66 18.62 4.64
C TYR A 127 -3.67 18.39 5.79
N SER A 128 -3.70 17.25 6.49
CA SER A 128 -2.91 17.07 7.72
C SER A 128 -2.39 15.67 7.93
#